data_AF-A0A828T565-F1
#
_entry.id   AF-A0A828T565-F1
#
_cell.length_a   1.000
_cell.length_b   1.000
_cell.length_c   1.000
_cell.angle_alpha   90.00
_cell.angle_beta   90.00
_cell.angle_gamma   90.00
#
_symmetry.space_group_name_H-M   'P 1'
#
loop_
_entity.id
_entity.type
_entity.pdbx_description
1 polymer ?
#
loop_
_entity_poly.entity_id
_entity_poly.type
_entity_poly.pdbx_seq_one_letter_code
_entity_poly.pdbx_strand_id
1 'polypeptide(L)'
;MASQIRISPDQMRERANSYQTESGNVSEMIGRLDSLLQSLLGEWEGSASEAYRERYESLRPAFTQAEELLAEISKALNTTAQNMENVDESIASGFRG
;
A
#
# COMPACT_ATOMS: atom_id res chain seq x y z
N MET A 1 -14.63 -26.34 3.54
CA MET A 1 -15.75 -25.42 3.25
C MET A 1 -15.16 -24.03 3.16
N ALA A 2 -15.29 -23.38 2.00
CA ALA A 2 -14.65 -22.10 1.70
C ALA A 2 -14.99 -21.08 2.80
N SER A 3 -13.97 -20.51 3.42
CA SER A 3 -14.07 -19.38 4.34
C SER A 3 -14.89 -18.30 3.65
N GLN A 4 -16.17 -18.22 4.03
CA GLN A 4 -17.15 -17.29 3.47
C GLN A 4 -16.65 -15.88 3.73
N ILE A 5 -16.01 -15.30 2.72
CA ILE A 5 -15.61 -13.90 2.76
C ILE A 5 -16.93 -13.12 2.85
N ARG A 6 -17.21 -12.54 4.03
CA ARG A 6 -18.46 -11.80 4.31
C ARG A 6 -18.50 -10.41 3.68
N ILE A 7 -17.50 -10.07 2.88
CA ILE A 7 -17.32 -8.76 2.25
C ILE A 7 -17.75 -8.89 0.79
N SER A 8 -18.62 -8.00 0.30
CA SER A 8 -19.03 -7.97 -1.11
C SER A 8 -17.88 -7.51 -2.02
N PRO A 9 -17.93 -7.79 -3.35
CA PRO A 9 -16.90 -7.33 -4.27
C PRO A 9 -16.71 -5.80 -4.22
N ASP A 10 -17.80 -5.05 -4.09
CA ASP A 10 -17.77 -3.59 -3.95
C ASP A 10 -17.03 -3.14 -2.69
N GLN A 11 -17.29 -3.77 -1.54
CA GLN A 11 -16.59 -3.46 -0.30
C GLN A 11 -15.10 -3.82 -0.36
N MET A 12 -14.73 -4.88 -1.11
CA MET A 12 -13.32 -5.20 -1.34
C MET A 12 -12.64 -4.12 -2.19
N ARG A 13 -13.29 -3.63 -3.24
CA ARG A 13 -12.79 -2.53 -4.08
C ARG A 13 -12.64 -1.23 -3.29
N GLU A 14 -13.61 -0.90 -2.45
CA GLU A 14 -13.53 0.27 -1.57
C GLU A 14 -12.33 0.19 -0.61
N ARG A 15 -12.12 -0.98 0.01
CA ARG A 15 -10.94 -1.22 0.85
C ARG A 15 -9.66 -1.18 0.04
N ALA A 16 -9.63 -1.76 -1.15
CA ALA A 16 -8.46 -1.73 -2.04
C ALA A 16 -8.06 -0.28 -2.36
N ASN A 17 -9.02 0.57 -2.69
CA ASN A 17 -8.79 2.00 -2.93
C ASN A 17 -8.23 2.69 -1.68
N SER A 18 -8.73 2.36 -0.49
CA SER A 18 -8.20 2.91 0.76
C SER A 18 -6.73 2.52 0.97
N TYR A 19 -6.38 1.24 0.76
CA TYR A 19 -4.99 0.79 0.82
C TYR A 19 -4.10 1.45 -0.24
N GLN A 20 -4.63 1.69 -1.44
CA GLN A 20 -3.92 2.41 -2.49
C GLN A 20 -3.65 3.87 -2.09
N THR A 21 -4.62 4.54 -1.47
CA THR A 21 -4.44 5.91 -0.95
C THR A 21 -3.38 5.95 0.13
N GLU A 22 -3.41 5.02 1.09
CA GLU A 22 -2.40 4.97 2.15
C GLU A 22 -0.99 4.66 1.63
N SER A 23 -0.88 3.79 0.61
CA SER A 23 0.38 3.58 -0.12
C SER A 23 0.93 4.89 -0.69
N GLY A 24 0.07 5.68 -1.34
CA GLY A 24 0.42 7.03 -1.82
C GLY A 24 0.86 7.97 -0.69
N ASN A 25 0.13 7.98 0.43
CA ASN A 25 0.47 8.80 1.60
C ASN A 25 1.87 8.46 2.16
N VAL A 26 2.22 7.16 2.20
CA VAL A 26 3.56 6.71 2.62
C VAL A 26 4.63 7.18 1.64
N SER A 27 4.39 7.05 0.33
CA SER A 27 5.31 7.54 -0.70
C SER A 27 5.57 9.04 -0.58
N GLU A 28 4.51 9.84 -0.39
CA GLU A 28 4.63 11.27 -0.15
C GLU A 28 5.37 11.59 1.16
N MET A 29 5.12 10.81 2.22
CA MET A 29 5.82 10.97 3.49
C MET A 29 7.32 10.75 3.33
N ILE A 30 7.74 9.70 2.60
CA ILE A 30 9.15 9.46 2.27
C ILE A 30 9.74 10.66 1.53
N GLY A 31 9.05 11.19 0.52
CA GLY A 31 9.53 12.37 -0.22
C GLY A 31 9.66 13.63 0.64
N ARG A 32 8.73 13.85 1.57
CA ARG A 32 8.82 14.96 2.55
C ARG A 32 10.01 14.78 3.50
N LEU A 33 10.23 13.56 3.99
CA LEU A 33 11.36 13.26 4.87
C LEU A 33 12.71 13.40 4.15
N ASP A 34 12.81 12.95 2.90
CA ASP A 34 13.99 13.13 2.04
C ASP A 34 14.32 14.63 1.88
N SER A 35 13.29 15.46 1.64
CA SER A 35 13.45 16.91 1.50
C SER A 35 13.90 17.59 2.81
N LEU A 36 13.30 17.20 3.94
CA LEU A 36 13.67 17.72 5.26
C LEU A 36 15.11 17.35 5.62
N LEU A 37 15.53 16.12 5.32
CA LEU A 37 16.89 15.68 5.55
C LEU A 37 17.88 16.51 4.73
N GLN A 38 17.61 16.76 3.44
CA GLN A 38 18.47 17.59 2.60
C GLN A 38 18.62 19.02 3.13
N SER A 39 17.52 19.64 3.58
CA SER A 39 17.57 20.98 4.21
C SER A 39 18.41 20.95 5.48
N LEU A 40 18.18 19.96 6.35
CA LEU A 40 18.91 19.82 7.61
C LEU A 40 20.42 19.65 7.39
N LEU A 41 20.82 18.88 6.40
CA LEU A 41 22.22 18.65 6.07
C LEU A 41 22.94 19.87 5.49
N GLY A 42 22.19 20.82 4.89
CA GLY A 42 22.73 22.09 4.43
C GLY A 42 22.89 23.13 5.55
N GLU A 43 22.07 23.04 6.61
CA GLU A 43 22.09 23.97 7.75
C GLU A 43 22.95 23.48 8.91
N TRP A 44 23.07 22.16 9.08
CA TRP A 44 23.75 21.52 10.20
C TRP A 44 24.96 20.71 9.72
N GLU A 45 26.13 21.33 9.76
CA GLU A 45 27.41 20.66 9.53
C GLU A 45 27.92 19.98 10.81
N GLY A 46 28.40 18.72 10.69
CA GLY A 46 29.07 17.98 11.76
C GLY A 46 28.62 16.53 11.92
N SER A 47 29.28 15.80 12.81
CA SER A 47 29.06 14.35 13.03
C SER A 47 27.65 13.98 13.49
N ALA A 48 26.92 14.91 14.11
CA ALA A 48 25.54 14.70 14.54
C ALA A 48 24.55 14.60 13.37
N SER A 49 24.76 15.37 12.29
CA SER A 49 23.88 15.36 11.12
C SER A 49 24.16 14.15 10.22
N GLU A 50 25.43 13.69 10.16
CA GLU A 50 25.81 12.42 9.54
C GLU A 50 25.13 11.22 10.24
N ALA A 51 25.17 11.16 11.57
CA ALA A 51 24.51 10.08 12.32
C ALA A 51 22.98 10.05 12.09
N TYR A 52 22.34 11.22 11.97
CA TYR A 52 20.92 11.29 11.65
C TYR A 52 20.63 10.80 10.22
N ARG A 53 21.47 11.19 9.25
CA ARG A 53 21.39 10.73 7.85
C ARG A 53 21.50 9.21 7.76
N GLU A 54 22.54 8.62 8.34
CA GLU A 54 22.74 7.17 8.34
C GLU A 54 21.53 6.44 8.94
N ARG A 55 21.01 6.94 10.05
CA ARG A 55 19.82 6.36 10.69
C ARG A 55 18.59 6.45 9.77
N TYR A 56 18.37 7.59 9.12
CA TYR A 56 17.28 7.73 8.17
C TYR A 56 17.43 6.81 6.96
N GLU A 57 18.62 6.77 6.34
CA GLU A 57 18.91 5.90 5.20
C GLU A 57 18.73 4.41 5.55
N SER A 58 19.05 4.01 6.79
CA SER A 58 18.82 2.64 7.26
C SER A 58 17.34 2.29 7.42
N LEU A 59 16.49 3.27 7.71
CA LEU A 59 15.05 3.09 7.93
C LEU A 59 14.22 3.27 6.66
N ARG A 60 14.73 4.03 5.68
CA ARG A 60 14.08 4.30 4.40
C ARG A 60 13.57 3.02 3.70
N PRO A 61 14.32 1.91 3.64
CA PRO A 61 13.82 0.66 3.06
C PRO A 61 12.59 0.10 3.77
N ALA A 62 12.43 0.31 5.08
CA ALA A 62 11.26 -0.18 5.82
C ALA A 62 10.00 0.61 5.44
N PHE A 63 10.11 1.91 5.16
CA PHE A 63 8.99 2.71 4.67
C PHE A 63 8.60 2.30 3.24
N THR A 64 9.58 2.04 2.36
CA THR A 64 9.31 1.52 1.02
C THR A 64 8.64 0.14 1.07
N GLN A 65 9.11 -0.77 1.93
CA GLN A 65 8.46 -2.07 2.12
C GLN A 65 7.01 -1.93 2.65
N ALA A 66 6.76 -0.94 3.51
CA ALA A 66 5.41 -0.66 3.98
C ALA A 66 4.51 -0.15 2.84
N GLU A 67 5.02 0.75 1.99
CA GLU A 67 4.33 1.23 0.79
C GLU A 67 3.98 0.07 -0.17
N GLU A 68 4.95 -0.80 -0.46
CA GLU A 68 4.79 -1.99 -1.29
C GLU A 68 3.74 -2.93 -0.72
N LEU A 69 3.78 -3.21 0.58
CA LEU A 69 2.79 -4.05 1.25
C LEU A 69 1.37 -3.50 1.11
N LEU A 70 1.19 -2.17 1.26
CA LEU A 70 -0.12 -1.53 1.09
C LEU A 70 -0.61 -1.66 -0.36
N ALA A 71 0.27 -1.47 -1.34
CA ALA A 71 -0.06 -1.66 -2.76
C ALA A 71 -0.40 -3.13 -3.09
N GLU A 72 0.32 -4.09 -2.51
CA GLU A 72 0.04 -5.51 -2.66
C GLU A 72 -1.32 -5.89 -2.09
N ILE A 73 -1.68 -5.38 -0.91
CA ILE A 73 -2.99 -5.61 -0.30
C ILE A 73 -4.10 -5.04 -1.20
N SER A 74 -3.93 -3.82 -1.72
CA SER A 74 -4.85 -3.22 -2.69
C SER A 74 -5.06 -4.13 -3.92
N LYS A 75 -3.97 -4.62 -4.51
CA LYS A 75 -4.01 -5.52 -5.67
C LYS A 75 -4.71 -6.85 -5.36
N ALA A 76 -4.41 -7.44 -4.19
CA ALA A 76 -5.00 -8.70 -3.77
C ALA A 76 -6.52 -8.58 -3.55
N LEU A 77 -6.97 -7.47 -2.94
CA LEU A 77 -8.38 -7.19 -2.73
C LEU A 77 -9.13 -6.99 -4.05
N ASN A 78 -8.56 -6.22 -4.98
CA ASN A 78 -9.15 -6.03 -6.32
C ASN A 78 -9.25 -7.34 -7.11
N THR A 79 -8.20 -8.17 -7.04
CA THR A 79 -8.18 -9.48 -7.70
C THR A 79 -9.23 -10.42 -7.11
N THR A 80 -9.37 -10.41 -5.78
CA THR A 80 -10.37 -11.24 -5.09
C THR A 80 -11.80 -10.81 -5.44
N ALA A 81 -12.06 -9.49 -5.50
CA ALA A 81 -13.33 -8.94 -5.92
C ALA A 81 -13.71 -9.39 -7.34
N GLN A 82 -12.77 -9.27 -8.29
CA GLN A 82 -12.98 -9.68 -9.67
C GLN A 82 -13.25 -11.18 -9.80
N ASN A 83 -12.50 -12.01 -9.09
CA ASN A 83 -12.71 -13.45 -9.11
C ASN A 83 -14.09 -13.84 -8.57
N MET A 84 -14.58 -13.14 -7.55
CA MET A 84 -15.90 -13.41 -6.98
C MET A 84 -17.02 -13.04 -7.96
N GLU A 85 -16.93 -11.89 -8.63
CA GLU A 85 -17.89 -11.50 -9.69
C GLU A 85 -17.90 -12.51 -10.84
N ASN A 86 -16.73 -12.96 -11.30
CA ASN A 86 -16.63 -13.95 -12.38
C ASN A 86 -17.29 -15.29 -11.99
N VAL A 87 -17.14 -15.72 -10.73
CA VAL A 87 -17.79 -16.94 -10.21
C VAL A 87 -19.31 -16.75 -10.18
N ASP A 88 -19.79 -15.61 -9.68
CA ASP A 88 -21.23 -15.31 -9.61
C ASP A 88 -21.87 -15.26 -11.01
N GLU A 89 -21.21 -14.63 -11.99
CA GLU A 89 -21.67 -14.60 -13.38
C GLU A 89 -21.73 -16.01 -14.01
N SER A 90 -20.69 -16.83 -13.75
CA SER A 90 -20.65 -18.21 -14.24
C SER A 90 -21.79 -19.04 -13.67
N ILE A 91 -22.05 -18.94 -12.37
CA ILE A 91 -23.18 -19.61 -11.70
C ILE A 91 -24.52 -19.13 -12.30
N ALA A 92 -24.71 -17.81 -12.46
CA ALA A 92 -25.93 -17.24 -13.03
C ALA A 92 -26.18 -17.63 -14.49
N SER A 93 -25.11 -17.91 -15.25
CA SER A 93 -25.20 -18.43 -16.63
C SER A 93 -25.60 -19.91 -16.66
N GLY A 94 -25.08 -20.72 -15.73
CA GLY A 94 -25.41 -22.14 -15.61
C GLY A 94 -26.85 -22.42 -15.19
N PHE A 95 -27.50 -21.49 -14.47
CA PHE A 95 -28.93 -21.59 -14.14
C PHE A 95 -29.87 -21.15 -15.28
N ARG A 96 -29.37 -20.42 -16.28
CA ARG A 96 -30.15 -19.95 -17.44
C ARG A 96 -30.04 -20.87 -18.67
N GLY A 97 -29.13 -21.85 -18.63
CA GLY A 97 -28.92 -22.86 -19.66
C GLY A 97 -29.68 -24.16 -19.42
#